data_AF-A0A1N7SX78-F1
#
_entry.id   AF-A0A1N7SX78-F1
#
_cell.length_a   1.000
_cell.length_b   1.000
_cell.length_c   1.000
_cell.angle_alpha   90.00
_cell.angle_beta   90.00
_cell.angle_gamma   90.00
#
_symmetry.space_group_name_H-M   'P 1'
#
loop_
_entity.id
_entity.type
_entity.pdbx_description
1 polymer ?
#
loop_
_entity_poly.entity_id
_entity_poly.type
_entity_poly.pdbx_seq_one_letter_code
_entity_poly.pdbx_strand_id
1 'polypeptide(L)'
;MMYKAAWAAAKLARLATSEASKGVSVPVFAYPDKVQWDILSRRVISELREYPATVHDAREYVESFREFGDLTDICEQVEYECAKAATSALALARTTRRREGAAAWKPGAKDSAMERELSDFIAKVEAKRKASFEWLAQSIPDGSINMQTFK
;
A
#
# COMPACT_ATOMS: atom_id res chain seq x y z
N MET A 1 28.74 1.21 10.42
CA MET A 1 27.64 1.20 9.43
C MET A 1 27.18 -0.25 9.12
N MET A 2 26.98 -1.11 10.13
CA MET A 2 26.71 -2.56 9.94
C MET A 2 25.34 -3.04 10.45
N TYR A 3 24.58 -2.19 11.16
CA TYR A 3 23.34 -2.59 11.83
C TYR A 3 22.15 -2.81 10.88
N LYS A 4 22.06 -2.04 9.78
CA LYS A 4 20.95 -2.16 8.80
C LYS A 4 21.05 -3.42 7.92
N ALA A 5 22.26 -3.82 7.55
CA ALA A 5 22.49 -5.01 6.71
C ALA A 5 22.21 -6.31 7.48
N ALA A 6 22.59 -6.37 8.76
CA ALA A 6 22.30 -7.50 9.64
C ALA A 6 20.78 -7.65 9.90
N TRP A 7 20.06 -6.54 10.05
CA TRP A 7 18.60 -6.54 10.20
C TRP A 7 17.89 -7.03 8.93
N ALA A 8 18.34 -6.61 7.75
CA ALA A 8 17.79 -7.06 6.46
C ALA A 8 18.04 -8.56 6.22
N ALA A 9 19.24 -9.05 6.54
CA ALA A 9 19.60 -10.47 6.43
C ALA A 9 18.78 -11.35 7.40
N ALA A 10 18.57 -10.90 8.64
CA ALA A 10 17.72 -11.58 9.62
C ALA A 10 16.24 -11.61 9.20
N LYS A 11 15.77 -10.57 8.50
CA LYS A 11 14.40 -10.50 7.94
C LYS A 11 14.22 -11.48 6.77
N LEU A 12 15.21 -11.58 5.88
CA LEU A 12 15.25 -12.57 4.79
C LEU A 12 15.29 -14.01 5.31
N ALA A 13 16.05 -14.29 6.37
CA ALA A 13 16.10 -15.60 7.00
C ALA A 13 14.76 -16.00 7.65
N ARG A 14 14.01 -15.05 8.22
CA ARG A 14 12.65 -15.28 8.73
C ARG A 14 11.63 -15.53 7.62
N LEU A 15 11.78 -14.88 6.45
CA LEU A 15 10.92 -15.07 5.28
C LEU A 15 11.03 -16.46 4.65
N ALA A 16 12.18 -17.14 4.80
CA ALA A 16 12.39 -18.50 4.31
C ALA A 16 11.63 -19.58 5.12
N THR A 17 11.19 -19.26 6.33
CA THR A 17 10.30 -20.10 7.13
C THR A 17 8.86 -19.62 6.98
N SER A 18 7.94 -20.55 6.67
CA SER A 18 6.48 -20.35 6.54
C SER A 18 5.82 -19.50 7.65
N GLU A 19 6.51 -19.28 8.78
CA GLU A 19 6.14 -18.37 9.87
C GLU A 19 6.12 -16.86 9.53
N ALA A 20 6.82 -16.37 8.50
CA ALA A 20 6.75 -14.96 8.12
C ALA A 20 5.36 -14.53 7.62
N SER A 21 4.55 -15.48 7.16
CA SER A 21 3.15 -15.26 6.82
C SER A 21 2.31 -14.75 7.99
N LYS A 22 2.70 -15.02 9.25
CA LYS A 22 1.97 -14.56 10.47
C LYS A 22 2.22 -13.09 10.81
N GLY A 23 3.11 -12.39 10.09
CA GLY A 23 3.56 -11.05 10.46
C GLY A 23 2.73 -9.88 9.95
N VAL A 24 1.86 -10.09 8.95
CA VAL A 24 1.05 -9.03 8.34
C VAL A 24 -0.36 -9.09 8.91
N SER A 25 -0.72 -8.13 9.76
CA SER A 25 -2.04 -8.01 10.35
C SER A 25 -2.52 -6.56 10.31
N VAL A 26 -3.79 -6.35 9.99
CA VAL A 26 -4.42 -5.03 10.14
C VAL A 26 -4.70 -4.78 11.63
N PRO A 27 -4.11 -3.75 12.26
CA PRO A 27 -4.31 -3.48 13.68
C PRO A 27 -5.77 -3.17 13.97
N VAL A 28 -6.22 -3.46 15.20
CA VAL A 28 -7.57 -3.08 15.64
C VAL A 28 -7.66 -1.56 15.64
N PHE A 29 -8.62 -1.02 14.90
CA PHE A 29 -8.90 0.40 14.88
C PHE A 29 -10.06 0.73 15.81
N ALA A 30 -9.89 1.76 16.62
CA ALA A 30 -10.95 2.36 17.42
C ALA A 30 -10.75 3.88 17.44
N TYR A 31 -11.85 4.62 17.36
CA TYR A 31 -11.81 6.06 17.59
C TYR A 31 -11.51 6.35 19.07
N PRO A 32 -10.81 7.45 19.39
CA PRO A 32 -10.71 7.92 20.76
C PRO A 32 -12.10 8.20 21.35
N ASP A 33 -12.29 7.94 22.65
CA ASP A 33 -13.59 8.14 23.33
C ASP A 33 -14.12 9.60 23.26
N LYS A 34 -13.24 10.56 22.93
CA LYS A 34 -13.51 12.00 22.92
C LYS A 34 -13.45 12.63 21.53
N VAL A 35 -13.92 11.93 20.49
CA VAL A 35 -14.08 12.58 19.17
C VAL A 35 -15.24 13.58 19.23
N GLN A 36 -14.93 14.86 18.99
CA GLN A 36 -15.91 15.95 18.88
C GLN A 36 -16.55 15.92 17.48
N TRP A 37 -17.54 15.05 17.31
CA TRP A 37 -18.24 14.83 16.04
C TRP A 37 -19.01 16.07 15.56
N ASP A 38 -19.47 16.89 16.50
CA ASP A 38 -20.27 18.10 16.29
C ASP A 38 -19.54 19.21 15.51
N ILE A 39 -18.20 19.20 15.55
CA ILE A 39 -17.36 20.18 14.85
C ILE A 39 -17.12 19.77 13.39
N LEU A 40 -17.38 18.50 13.05
CA LEU A 40 -17.12 17.96 11.71
C LEU A 40 -18.33 18.14 10.79
N SER A 41 -18.07 18.32 9.49
CA SER A 41 -19.15 18.35 8.51
C SER A 41 -19.88 17.01 8.43
N ARG A 42 -21.18 17.01 8.11
CA ARG A 42 -21.98 15.77 8.00
C ARG A 42 -21.35 14.74 7.07
N ARG A 43 -20.75 15.19 5.95
CA ARG A 43 -20.05 14.31 5.01
C ARG A 43 -18.88 13.58 5.67
N VAL A 44 -18.04 14.34 6.38
CA VAL A 44 -16.87 13.79 7.09
C VAL A 44 -17.30 12.82 8.19
N ILE A 45 -18.39 13.13 8.91
CA ILE A 45 -18.95 12.22 9.93
C ILE A 45 -19.39 10.90 9.29
N SER A 46 -20.06 10.93 8.14
CA SER A 46 -20.47 9.70 7.46
C SER A 46 -19.27 8.85 7.03
N GLU A 47 -18.27 9.46 6.39
CA GLU A 47 -17.05 8.76 5.96
C GLU A 47 -16.29 8.15 7.16
N LEU A 48 -16.19 8.88 8.28
CA LEU A 48 -15.56 8.37 9.50
C LEU A 48 -16.38 7.27 10.18
N ARG A 49 -17.72 7.31 10.12
CA ARG A 49 -18.55 6.24 10.69
C ARG A 49 -18.46 4.94 9.90
N GLU A 50 -18.18 5.02 8.61
CA GLU A 50 -18.00 3.86 7.72
C GLU A 50 -16.62 3.22 7.88
N TYR A 51 -15.61 4.02 8.25
CA TYR A 51 -14.22 3.58 8.35
C TYR A 51 -13.97 2.31 9.20
N PRO A 52 -14.60 2.10 10.38
CA PRO A 52 -14.43 0.86 11.12
C PRO A 52 -14.87 -0.39 10.35
N ALA A 53 -15.94 -0.29 9.54
CA ALA A 53 -16.35 -1.38 8.66
C ALA A 53 -15.32 -1.61 7.56
N THR A 54 -14.81 -0.55 6.94
CA THR A 54 -13.73 -0.64 5.95
C THR A 54 -12.47 -1.30 6.51
N VAL A 55 -12.11 -1.02 7.76
CA VAL A 55 -10.96 -1.66 8.44
C VAL A 55 -11.23 -3.14 8.68
N HIS A 56 -12.46 -3.51 9.04
CA HIS A 56 -12.84 -4.90 9.21
C HIS A 56 -12.78 -5.67 7.89
N ASP A 57 -13.34 -5.11 6.81
CA ASP A 57 -13.31 -5.72 5.48
C ASP A 57 -11.87 -5.88 4.99
N ALA A 58 -11.02 -4.88 5.20
CA ALA A 58 -9.61 -4.95 4.88
C ALA A 58 -8.88 -6.05 5.67
N ARG A 59 -9.28 -6.30 6.92
CA ARG A 59 -8.73 -7.40 7.72
C ARG A 59 -9.14 -8.75 7.14
N GLU A 60 -10.43 -8.95 6.85
CA GLU A 60 -10.92 -10.20 6.27
C GLU A 60 -10.30 -10.47 4.89
N TYR A 61 -10.11 -9.42 4.10
CA TYR A 61 -9.38 -9.50 2.84
C TYR A 61 -7.94 -9.98 3.06
N VAL A 62 -7.20 -9.38 4.00
CA VAL A 62 -5.83 -9.83 4.30
C VAL A 62 -5.79 -11.27 4.83
N GLU A 63 -6.76 -11.67 5.65
CA GLU A 63 -6.86 -13.03 6.20
C GLU A 63 -7.16 -14.07 5.11
N SER A 64 -8.13 -13.81 4.24
CA SER A 64 -8.45 -14.69 3.11
C SER A 64 -7.31 -14.78 2.08
N PHE A 65 -6.65 -13.67 1.75
CA PHE A 65 -5.52 -13.68 0.82
C PHE A 65 -4.28 -14.36 1.39
N ARG A 66 -4.12 -14.37 2.71
CA ARG A 66 -3.06 -15.13 3.38
C ARG A 66 -3.18 -16.64 3.15
N GLU A 67 -4.39 -17.14 2.90
CA GLU A 67 -4.63 -18.56 2.62
C GLU A 67 -4.27 -18.94 1.18
N PHE A 68 -4.25 -17.98 0.23
CA PHE A 68 -4.17 -18.29 -1.21
C PHE A 68 -3.15 -17.46 -2.04
N GLY A 69 -2.47 -16.46 -1.46
CA GLY A 69 -1.59 -15.52 -2.19
C GLY A 69 -0.09 -15.73 -2.01
N ASP A 70 0.71 -15.28 -2.98
CA ASP A 70 2.18 -15.19 -2.86
C ASP A 70 2.56 -13.98 -1.98
N LEU A 71 3.30 -14.24 -0.91
CA LEU A 71 3.77 -13.23 0.06
C LEU A 71 4.63 -12.13 -0.57
N THR A 72 5.36 -12.45 -1.64
CA THR A 72 6.27 -11.49 -2.30
C THR A 72 5.47 -10.41 -3.02
N ASP A 73 4.43 -10.81 -3.76
CA ASP A 73 3.54 -9.90 -4.47
C ASP A 73 2.72 -9.03 -3.50
N ILE A 74 2.34 -9.58 -2.34
CA ILE A 74 1.63 -8.85 -1.29
C ILE A 74 2.50 -7.72 -0.72
N CYS A 75 3.77 -8.01 -0.40
CA CYS A 75 4.66 -6.99 0.14
C CYS A 75 4.87 -5.85 -0.88
N GLU A 76 5.06 -6.16 -2.16
CA GLU A 76 5.19 -5.15 -3.21
C GLU A 76 3.91 -4.32 -3.39
N GLN A 77 2.72 -4.95 -3.34
CA GLN A 77 1.43 -4.25 -3.42
C GLN A 77 1.18 -3.34 -2.21
N VAL A 78 1.49 -3.82 -1.00
CA VAL A 78 1.36 -3.02 0.23
C VAL A 78 2.32 -1.84 0.20
N GLU A 79 3.58 -2.05 -0.17
CA GLU A 79 4.57 -0.97 -0.30
C GLU A 79 4.12 0.10 -1.32
N TYR A 80 3.52 -0.32 -2.43
CA TYR A 80 2.96 0.58 -3.45
C TYR A 80 1.80 1.43 -2.93
N GLU A 81 0.81 0.81 -2.27
CA GLU A 81 -0.32 1.56 -1.71
C GLU A 81 0.10 2.45 -0.54
N CYS A 82 1.07 2.02 0.27
CA CYS A 82 1.69 2.85 1.30
C CYS A 82 2.39 4.08 0.69
N ALA A 83 3.08 3.93 -0.45
CA ALA A 83 3.72 5.05 -1.12
C ALA A 83 2.70 6.09 -1.64
N LYS A 84 1.56 5.65 -2.18
CA LYS A 84 0.44 6.54 -2.54
C LYS A 84 -0.13 7.27 -1.33
N ALA A 85 -0.43 6.54 -0.26
CA ALA A 85 -0.94 7.12 0.98
C ALA A 85 0.04 8.14 1.58
N ALA A 86 1.34 7.84 1.56
CA ALA A 86 2.39 8.74 2.00
C ALA A 86 2.45 10.02 1.15
N THR A 87 2.22 9.92 -0.16
CA THR A 87 2.15 11.07 -1.07
C THR A 87 0.98 11.98 -0.72
N SER A 88 -0.21 11.42 -0.52
CA SER A 88 -1.40 12.18 -0.10
C SER A 88 -1.22 12.81 1.29
N ALA A 89 -0.63 12.07 2.24
CA ALA A 89 -0.32 12.58 3.58
C ALA A 89 0.69 13.73 3.53
N LEU A 90 1.72 13.65 2.68
CA LEU A 90 2.70 14.71 2.49
C LEU A 90 2.06 15.96 1.89
N ALA A 91 1.17 15.81 0.91
CA ALA A 91 0.41 16.92 0.33
C ALA A 91 -0.48 17.59 1.38
N LEU A 92 -1.20 16.81 2.18
CA LEU A 92 -2.03 17.31 3.28
C LEU A 92 -1.19 18.02 4.35
N ALA A 93 -0.05 17.46 4.73
CA ALA A 93 0.86 18.08 5.71
C ALA A 93 1.44 19.41 5.20
N ARG A 94 1.64 19.57 3.89
CA ARG A 94 2.09 20.84 3.29
C ARG A 94 0.98 21.87 3.28
N THR A 95 -0.23 21.50 2.89
CA THR A 95 -1.37 22.43 2.82
C THR A 95 -1.78 22.92 4.21
N THR A 96 -1.84 22.02 5.18
CA THR A 96 -2.13 22.35 6.59
C THR A 96 -1.07 23.29 7.17
N ARG A 97 0.24 23.01 6.98
CA ARG A 97 1.31 23.92 7.44
C ARG A 97 1.22 25.32 6.81
N ARG A 98 0.90 25.41 5.51
CA ARG A 98 0.75 26.71 4.83
C ARG A 98 -0.45 27.50 5.34
N ARG A 99 -1.55 26.83 5.69
CA ARG A 99 -2.80 27.48 6.12
C ARG A 99 -2.78 27.88 7.59
N GLU A 100 -2.32 26.98 8.46
CA GLU A 100 -2.49 27.11 9.91
C GLU A 100 -1.26 27.68 10.62
N GLY A 101 -0.22 28.10 9.89
CA GLY A 101 0.98 28.71 10.48
C GLY A 101 1.68 27.80 11.50
N ALA A 102 1.60 26.48 11.31
CA ALA A 102 2.18 25.52 12.22
C ALA A 102 3.70 25.74 12.37
N ALA A 103 4.21 25.49 13.58
CA ALA A 103 5.62 25.68 13.93
C ALA A 103 6.57 25.12 12.86
N ALA A 104 7.72 25.80 12.66
CA ALA A 104 8.68 25.47 11.63
C ALA A 104 9.06 23.98 11.65
N TRP A 105 8.48 23.21 10.73
CA TRP A 105 8.76 21.80 10.54
C TRP A 105 10.22 21.65 10.08
N LYS A 106 11.05 21.02 10.92
CA LYS A 106 12.46 20.68 10.64
C LYS A 106 12.61 19.17 10.49
N PRO A 107 12.12 18.58 9.39
CA PRO A 107 12.26 17.15 9.15
C PRO A 107 13.72 16.81 8.87
N GLY A 108 14.10 15.57 9.17
CA GLY A 108 15.42 15.04 8.80
C GLY A 108 15.64 14.97 7.27
N ALA A 109 14.56 14.98 6.48
CA ALA A 109 14.59 15.03 5.02
C ALA A 109 13.67 16.15 4.51
N LYS A 110 14.10 16.88 3.48
CA LYS A 110 13.28 17.93 2.86
C LYS A 110 12.06 17.31 2.20
N ASP A 111 10.90 17.98 2.33
CA ASP A 111 9.65 17.50 1.73
C ASP A 111 9.77 17.26 0.22
N SER A 112 10.58 18.06 -0.50
CA SER A 112 10.80 17.89 -1.95
C SER A 112 11.60 16.65 -2.29
N ALA A 113 12.55 16.25 -1.43
CA ALA A 113 13.29 15.01 -1.60
C ALA A 113 12.36 13.81 -1.38
N MET A 114 11.53 13.86 -0.34
CA MET A 114 10.59 12.80 -0.01
C MET A 114 9.50 12.64 -1.08
N GLU A 115 9.00 13.74 -1.65
CA GLU A 115 8.07 13.72 -2.79
C GLU A 115 8.69 13.09 -4.05
N ARG A 116 9.96 13.41 -4.33
CA ARG A 116 10.67 12.83 -5.47
C ARG A 116 10.88 11.33 -5.28
N GLU A 117 11.35 10.92 -4.11
CA GLU A 117 11.57 9.50 -3.79
C GLU A 117 10.27 8.69 -3.89
N LEU A 118 9.15 9.21 -3.38
CA LEU A 118 7.84 8.56 -3.49
C LEU A 118 7.39 8.48 -4.95
N SER A 119 7.55 9.55 -5.73
CA SER A 119 7.18 9.57 -7.16
C SER A 119 8.02 8.58 -7.98
N ASP A 120 9.33 8.56 -7.77
CA ASP A 120 10.26 7.66 -8.43
C ASP A 120 9.93 6.19 -8.10
N PHE A 121 9.59 5.90 -6.84
CA PHE A 121 9.17 4.58 -6.39
C PHE A 121 7.86 4.13 -7.05
N ILE A 122 6.83 4.97 -7.03
CA ILE A 122 5.53 4.70 -7.66
C ILE A 122 5.72 4.42 -9.15
N ALA A 123 6.46 5.28 -9.85
CA ALA A 123 6.72 5.11 -11.28
C ALA A 123 7.46 3.80 -11.59
N LYS A 124 8.43 3.42 -10.76
CA LYS A 124 9.16 2.15 -10.90
C LYS A 124 8.24 0.94 -10.76
N VAL A 125 7.38 0.94 -9.74
CA VAL A 125 6.44 -0.18 -9.51
C VAL A 125 5.40 -0.25 -10.63
N GLU A 126 4.89 0.87 -11.10
CA GLU A 126 3.95 0.91 -12.22
C GLU A 126 4.56 0.42 -13.53
N ALA A 127 5.81 0.78 -13.81
CA ALA A 127 6.55 0.27 -14.96
C ALA A 127 6.71 -1.26 -14.90
N LYS A 128 7.05 -1.81 -13.71
CA LYS A 128 7.16 -3.26 -13.49
C LYS A 128 5.83 -3.97 -13.72
N ARG A 129 4.71 -3.41 -13.25
CA ARG A 129 3.37 -3.96 -13.48
C ARG A 129 3.01 -3.97 -14.95
N LYS A 130 3.21 -2.85 -15.65
CA LYS A 130 2.93 -2.76 -17.09
C LYS A 130 3.72 -3.80 -17.88
N ALA A 131 5.02 -3.95 -17.61
CA ALA A 131 5.85 -4.97 -18.24
C ALA A 131 5.36 -6.40 -17.95
N SER A 132 4.88 -6.67 -16.73
CA SER A 132 4.32 -7.99 -16.37
C SER A 132 3.00 -8.27 -17.10
N PHE A 133 2.13 -7.26 -17.22
CA PHE A 133 0.89 -7.35 -17.99
C PHE A 133 1.15 -7.52 -19.50
N GLU A 134 2.12 -6.80 -20.06
CA GLU A 134 2.52 -6.94 -21.47
C GLU A 134 3.11 -8.32 -21.76
N TRP A 135 3.92 -8.87 -20.84
CA TRP A 135 4.44 -10.24 -20.95
C TRP A 135 3.32 -11.29 -20.87
N LEU A 136 2.35 -11.11 -19.98
CA LEU A 136 1.16 -11.98 -19.90
C LEU A 136 0.29 -11.88 -21.17
N ALA A 137 0.11 -10.69 -21.72
CA ALA A 137 -0.63 -10.49 -22.97
C ALA A 137 0.07 -11.14 -24.19
N GLN A 138 1.40 -11.19 -24.19
CA GLN A 138 2.19 -11.84 -25.25
C GLN A 138 2.31 -13.36 -25.10
N SER A 139 2.06 -13.89 -23.90
CA SER A 139 2.19 -15.33 -23.60
C SER A 139 0.87 -16.11 -23.72
N ILE A 140 -0.26 -15.44 -23.96
CA ILE A 140 -1.49 -16.08 -24.43
C ILE A 140 -1.32 -16.36 -25.94
N PRO A 141 -1.13 -17.62 -26.38
CA PRO A 141 -1.06 -17.92 -27.80
C PRO A 141 -2.45 -17.69 -28.39
N ASP A 142 -2.48 -16.99 -29.53
CA ASP A 142 -3.67 -16.85 -30.36
C ASP A 142 -4.23 -18.24 -30.65
N GLY A 143 -5.36 -18.57 -30.02
CA GLY A 143 -6.05 -19.84 -30.15
C GLY A 143 -6.62 -19.94 -31.55
N SER A 144 -5.80 -20.35 -32.51
CA SER A 144 -6.23 -20.80 -33.83
C SER A 144 -7.16 -22.00 -33.64
N ILE A 145 -8.46 -21.73 -33.56
CA ILE A 145 -9.50 -22.75 -33.72
C ILE A 145 -9.52 -23.09 -35.20
N ASN A 146 -8.64 -24.01 -35.58
CA ASN A 146 -8.64 -24.62 -36.90
C ASN A 146 -9.89 -25.51 -36.99
N MET A 147 -11.03 -24.93 -37.40
CA MET A 147 -12.21 -25.73 -37.77
C MET A 147 -11.88 -26.47 -39.07
N GLN A 148 -11.39 -27.70 -38.93
CA GLN A 148 -11.39 -28.67 -40.03
C GLN A 148 -12.85 -28.93 -40.41
N THR A 149 -13.28 -28.37 -41.54
CA THR A 149 -14.51 -28.79 -42.21
C THR A 149 -14.30 -30.18 -42.79
N PHE A 150 -14.89 -31.20 -42.15
CA PHE A 150 -15.10 -32.50 -42.76
C PHE A 150 -16.16 -32.37 -43.87
N LYS A 151 -15.77 -32.70 -45.10
CA LYS A 151 -16.66 -33.20 -46.17
C LYS A 151 -15.93 -34.30 -46.93
#